data_AF-A0A940RCU9-F1
#
_entry.id   AF-A0A940RCU9-F1
#
_cell.length_a   1.000
_cell.length_b   1.000
_cell.length_c   1.000
_cell.angle_alpha   90.00
_cell.angle_beta   90.00
_cell.angle_gamma   90.00
#
_symmetry.space_group_name_H-M   'P 1'
#
loop_
_entity.id
_entity.type
_entity.pdbx_description
1 polymer ?
#
loop_
_entity_poly.entity_id
_entity_poly.type
_entity_poly.pdbx_seq_one_letter_code
_entity_poly.pdbx_strand_id
1 'polypeptide(L)'
;MFYFFLTGNADMHLKNFALLTTEQKEIVLSPAYDMLCTKLIMPQDKEEMALTIDGKKRKLKREHFDKLGVALRIPAKSIENIYAKFSKRLEKGLEFIDISFLPQVMKDQYKTLLKENAVKLHLLSGVGESY
;
A
#
# COMPACT_ATOMS: atom_id res chain seq x y z
N MET A 1 4.81 2.02 -2.99
CA MET A 1 3.89 1.14 -3.72
C MET A 1 3.08 0.24 -2.79
N PHE A 2 3.71 -0.69 -2.05
CA PHE A 2 3.00 -1.57 -1.11
C PHE A 2 2.05 -0.84 -0.15
N TYR A 3 2.55 0.19 0.54
CA TYR A 3 1.74 1.00 1.46
C TYR A 3 0.52 1.60 0.77
N PHE A 4 0.70 2.30 -0.36
CA PHE A 4 -0.38 2.97 -1.09
C PHE A 4 -1.46 2.02 -1.57
N PHE A 5 -1.07 0.86 -2.09
CA PHE A 5 -2.04 -0.18 -2.46
C PHE A 5 -2.80 -0.68 -1.24
N LEU A 6 -2.09 -1.02 -0.17
CA LEU A 6 -2.67 -1.57 1.04
C LEU A 6 -3.69 -0.59 1.66
N THR A 7 -3.34 0.69 1.75
CA THR A 7 -4.19 1.76 2.31
C THR A 7 -5.18 2.36 1.32
N GLY A 8 -5.24 1.89 0.08
CA GLY A 8 -6.22 2.38 -0.90
C GLY A 8 -5.98 3.81 -1.38
N ASN A 9 -4.72 4.26 -1.41
CA ASN A 9 -4.34 5.51 -2.04
C ASN A 9 -4.17 5.31 -3.55
N ALA A 10 -5.26 5.53 -4.28
CA ALA A 10 -5.29 5.43 -5.75
C ALA A 10 -4.73 6.68 -6.45
N ASP A 11 -4.46 7.77 -5.74
CA ASP A 11 -4.11 9.09 -6.30
C ASP A 11 -2.62 9.46 -6.16
N MET A 12 -1.78 8.47 -5.84
CA MET A 12 -0.36 8.68 -5.59
C MET A 12 0.46 8.79 -6.88
N HIS A 13 0.50 9.99 -7.45
CA HIS A 13 1.22 10.31 -8.70
C HIS A 13 2.68 10.70 -8.49
N LEU A 14 3.46 10.85 -9.58
CA LEU A 14 4.87 11.27 -9.53
C LEU A 14 5.09 12.61 -8.79
N LYS A 15 4.12 13.52 -8.78
CA LYS A 15 4.19 14.80 -8.06
C LYS A 15 4.19 14.65 -6.53
N ASN A 16 3.83 13.46 -6.03
CA ASN A 16 3.80 13.16 -4.61
C ASN A 16 5.14 12.59 -4.10
N PHE A 17 6.17 12.61 -4.96
CA PHE A 17 7.55 12.30 -4.60
C PHE A 17 8.43 13.53 -4.83
N ALA A 18 9.18 13.92 -3.81
CA ALA A 18 10.15 14.99 -3.89
C ALA A 18 11.55 14.50 -3.50
N LEU A 19 12.55 15.12 -4.11
CA LEU A 19 13.95 14.97 -3.72
C LEU A 19 14.38 16.22 -2.97
N LEU A 20 15.04 16.00 -1.84
CA LEU A 20 15.67 17.04 -1.04
C LEU A 20 17.17 17.02 -1.28
N THR A 21 17.77 18.20 -1.27
CA THR A 21 19.23 18.34 -1.21
C THR A 21 19.60 18.70 0.22
N THR A 22 20.42 17.87 0.86
CA THR A 22 20.88 18.11 2.23
C THR A 22 21.92 19.24 2.25
N GLU A 23 22.25 19.75 3.44
CA GLU A 23 23.33 20.73 3.62
C GLU A 23 24.68 20.19 3.11
N GLN A 24 24.86 18.86 3.18
CA GLN A 24 26.03 18.13 2.67
C GLN A 24 25.97 17.90 1.15
N LYS A 25 24.99 18.47 0.44
CA LYS A 25 24.74 18.32 -1.01
C LYS A 25 24.39 16.89 -1.44
N GLU A 26 23.86 16.08 -0.52
CA GLU A 26 23.36 14.75 -0.84
C GLU A 26 21.92 14.84 -1.34
N ILE A 27 21.57 14.02 -2.33
CA ILE A 27 20.20 13.90 -2.84
C ILE A 27 19.50 12.78 -2.07
N VAL A 28 18.45 13.12 -1.33
CA VAL A 28 17.64 12.17 -0.54
C VAL A 28 16.17 12.30 -0.89
N LEU A 29 15.38 11.24 -0.65
CA LEU A 29 13.93 11.34 -0.74
C LEU A 29 13.39 12.19 0.41
N SER A 30 12.39 13.03 0.13
CA SER A 30 11.62 13.66 1.20
C SER A 30 10.87 12.61 2.04
N PRO A 31 10.48 12.95 3.28
CA PRO A 31 9.44 12.20 3.97
C PRO A 31 8.20 12.04 3.08
N ALA A 32 7.45 10.95 3.27
CA ALA A 32 6.20 10.72 2.55
C ALA A 32 5.13 11.73 2.98
N TYR A 33 4.40 12.29 2.02
CA TYR A 33 3.28 13.21 2.23
C TYR A 33 2.07 12.77 1.39
N ASP A 34 0.92 13.41 1.62
CA ASP A 34 -0.33 13.15 0.89
C ASP A 34 -0.79 11.68 0.91
N MET A 35 -0.70 11.06 2.09
CA MET A 35 -1.08 9.67 2.32
C MET A 35 -2.57 9.56 2.68
N LEU A 36 -3.44 9.77 1.69
CA LEU A 36 -4.90 9.72 1.85
C LEU A 36 -5.50 8.43 1.27
N CYS A 37 -6.47 7.83 1.94
CA CYS A 37 -7.25 6.70 1.41
C CYS A 37 -8.31 7.21 0.44
N THR A 38 -7.89 7.61 -0.76
CA THR A 38 -8.78 8.22 -1.77
C THR A 38 -9.92 7.30 -2.20
N LYS A 39 -9.71 5.98 -2.14
CA LYS A 39 -10.73 4.98 -2.51
C LYS A 39 -11.98 4.99 -1.63
N LEU A 40 -11.89 5.44 -0.38
CA LEU A 40 -13.06 5.60 0.49
C LEU A 40 -13.95 6.76 0.06
N ILE A 41 -13.35 7.81 -0.49
CA ILE A 41 -14.01 9.07 -0.83
C ILE A 41 -14.50 9.06 -2.28
N MET A 42 -13.85 8.26 -3.14
CA MET A 42 -14.14 8.17 -4.58
C MET A 42 -14.46 6.72 -5.00
N PRO A 43 -15.58 6.13 -4.53
CA PRO A 43 -15.93 4.74 -4.83
C PRO A 43 -16.19 4.45 -6.32
N GLN A 44 -16.50 5.49 -7.10
CA GLN A 44 -16.65 5.41 -8.56
C GLN A 44 -15.31 5.17 -9.29
N ASP A 45 -14.19 5.52 -8.65
CA ASP A 45 -12.88 5.24 -9.21
C ASP A 45 -12.54 3.76 -9.06
N LYS A 46 -12.30 3.13 -10.21
CA LYS A 46 -12.01 1.70 -10.31
C LYS A 46 -10.50 1.42 -10.26
N GLU A 47 -9.66 2.45 -10.33
CA GLU A 47 -8.21 2.30 -10.18
C GLU A 47 -7.86 1.97 -8.73
N GLU A 48 -6.86 1.11 -8.55
CA GLU A 48 -6.30 0.74 -7.24
C GLU A 48 -5.00 1.49 -6.95
N MET A 49 -4.38 2.07 -7.98
CA MET A 49 -3.08 2.77 -7.95
C MET A 49 -3.01 3.78 -9.10
N ALA A 50 -2.45 4.97 -8.85
CA ALA A 50 -2.18 5.95 -9.90
C ALA A 50 -1.06 5.50 -10.86
N LEU A 51 -0.01 4.88 -10.32
CA LEU A 51 1.12 4.35 -11.08
C LEU A 51 0.93 2.87 -11.40
N THR A 52 1.29 2.47 -12.63
CA THR A 52 1.16 1.08 -13.07
C THR A 52 2.16 0.17 -12.38
N ILE A 53 1.70 -1.01 -11.96
CA ILE A 53 2.52 -2.13 -11.51
C ILE A 53 2.31 -3.26 -12.52
N ASP A 54 3.38 -3.73 -13.18
CA ASP A 54 3.30 -4.74 -14.25
C ASP A 54 2.29 -4.34 -15.35
N GLY A 55 2.31 -3.06 -15.75
CA GLY A 55 1.38 -2.48 -16.75
C GLY A 55 -0.08 -2.37 -16.29
N LYS A 56 -0.39 -2.64 -15.02
CA LYS A 56 -1.75 -2.65 -14.48
C LYS A 56 -1.95 -1.61 -13.38
N LYS A 57 -3.15 -1.06 -13.32
CA LYS A 57 -3.63 -0.20 -12.22
C LYS A 57 -4.79 -0.79 -11.43
N ARG A 58 -5.27 -1.97 -11.84
CA ARG A 58 -6.46 -2.63 -11.28
C ARG A 58 -6.27 -4.15 -11.26
N LYS A 59 -7.04 -4.83 -10.41
CA LYS A 59 -6.95 -6.27 -10.15
C LYS A 59 -5.52 -6.67 -9.75
N LEU A 60 -4.87 -5.81 -8.97
CA LEU A 60 -3.53 -6.05 -8.48
C LEU A 60 -3.55 -7.17 -7.43
N LYS A 61 -2.48 -7.97 -7.46
CA LYS A 61 -2.26 -9.19 -6.66
C LYS A 61 -0.78 -9.30 -6.37
N ARG A 62 -0.40 -10.08 -5.35
CA ARG A 62 1.00 -10.30 -4.94
C ARG A 62 1.97 -10.49 -6.11
N GLU A 63 1.63 -11.35 -7.06
CA GLU A 63 2.46 -11.66 -8.25
C GLU A 63 2.93 -10.42 -9.02
N HIS A 64 2.10 -9.38 -9.12
CA HIS A 64 2.46 -8.15 -9.82
C HIS A 64 3.53 -7.35 -9.06
N PHE A 65 3.48 -7.40 -7.72
CA PHE A 65 4.48 -6.77 -6.86
C PHE A 65 5.78 -7.58 -6.81
N ASP A 66 5.69 -8.91 -6.88
CA ASP A 66 6.87 -9.77 -7.01
C ASP A 66 7.62 -9.47 -8.32
N LYS A 67 6.89 -9.40 -9.44
CA LYS A 67 7.45 -9.00 -10.75
C LYS A 67 8.07 -7.60 -10.71
N LEU A 68 7.42 -6.64 -10.05
CA LEU A 68 7.99 -5.30 -9.86
C LEU A 68 9.31 -5.36 -9.10
N GLY A 69 9.38 -6.15 -8.02
CA GLY A 69 10.60 -6.33 -7.26
C GLY A 69 11.75 -6.92 -8.10
N VAL A 70 11.45 -7.93 -8.91
CA VAL A 70 12.41 -8.52 -9.87
C VAL A 70 12.86 -7.50 -10.92
N ALA A 71 11.93 -6.75 -11.52
CA ALA A 71 12.24 -5.74 -12.52
C ALA A 71 13.12 -4.60 -11.96
N LEU A 72 12.89 -4.22 -10.70
CA LEU A 72 13.70 -3.25 -9.96
C LEU A 72 15.01 -3.84 -9.39
N ARG A 73 15.30 -5.12 -9.67
CA ARG A 73 16.48 -5.86 -9.18
C ARG A 73 16.60 -5.84 -7.65
N ILE A 74 15.47 -5.84 -6.96
CA ILE A 74 15.43 -5.95 -5.50
C ILE A 74 15.73 -7.41 -5.12
N PRO A 75 16.66 -7.67 -4.19
CA PRO A 75 16.94 -9.03 -3.75
C PRO A 75 15.69 -9.73 -3.22
N ALA A 76 15.49 -11.01 -3.57
CA ALA A 76 14.31 -11.77 -3.17
C ALA A 76 14.08 -11.74 -1.65
N LYS A 77 15.17 -11.84 -0.87
CA LYS A 77 15.08 -11.75 0.60
C LYS A 77 14.54 -10.41 1.09
N SER A 78 14.87 -9.31 0.39
CA SER A 78 14.35 -7.98 0.72
C SER A 78 12.86 -7.88 0.42
N ILE A 79 12.39 -8.48 -0.69
CA ILE A 79 10.97 -8.55 -1.03
C ILE A 79 10.20 -9.31 0.05
N GLU A 80 10.66 -10.51 0.44
CA GLU A 80 10.04 -11.30 1.52
C GLU A 80 10.04 -10.56 2.86
N ASN A 81 11.14 -9.86 3.18
CA ASN A 81 11.21 -9.04 4.39
C ASN A 81 10.20 -7.88 4.36
N ILE A 82 9.88 -7.31 3.20
CA ILE A 82 8.85 -6.28 3.06
C ILE A 82 7.48 -6.88 3.39
N TYR A 83 7.10 -8.01 2.79
CA TYR A 83 5.85 -8.70 3.10
C TYR A 83 5.71 -9.03 4.59
N ALA A 84 6.76 -9.63 5.18
CA ALA A 84 6.77 -9.97 6.60
C ALA A 84 6.62 -8.72 7.50
N LYS A 85 7.26 -7.60 7.14
CA LYS A 85 7.11 -6.33 7.89
C LYS A 85 5.69 -5.77 7.81
N PHE A 86 5.05 -5.82 6.65
CA PHE A 86 3.67 -5.34 6.50
C PHE A 86 2.67 -6.25 7.22
N SER A 87 2.82 -7.57 7.11
CA SER A 87 2.00 -8.54 7.84
C SER A 87 2.03 -8.29 9.36
N LYS A 88 3.23 -8.15 9.94
CA LYS A 88 3.39 -7.85 11.38
C LYS A 88 2.84 -6.50 11.83
N ARG A 89 2.66 -5.54 10.92
CA ARG A 89 2.20 -4.18 11.24
C ARG A 89 0.72 -3.96 10.92
N LEU A 90 0.06 -4.95 10.32
CA LEU A 90 -1.32 -4.83 9.86
C LEU A 90 -2.28 -4.59 11.03
N GLU A 91 -2.13 -5.32 12.12
CA GLU A 91 -2.94 -5.18 13.33
C GLU A 91 -2.82 -3.76 13.92
N LYS A 92 -1.60 -3.27 14.09
CA LYS A 92 -1.34 -1.89 14.51
C LYS A 92 -1.94 -0.85 13.56
N GLY A 93 -1.98 -1.15 12.25
CA GLY A 93 -2.67 -0.32 11.26
C GLY A 93 -4.18 -0.24 11.51
N LEU A 94 -4.81 -1.35 11.88
CA LEU A 94 -6.22 -1.39 12.25
C LEU A 94 -6.51 -0.61 13.54
N GLU A 95 -5.63 -0.72 14.55
CA GLU A 95 -5.71 0.07 15.79
C GLU A 95 -5.62 1.58 15.51
N PHE A 96 -4.75 1.99 14.59
CA PHE A 96 -4.65 3.40 14.19
C PHE A 96 -5.92 3.92 13.50
N ILE A 97 -6.62 3.08 12.76
CA ILE A 97 -7.93 3.45 12.19
C ILE A 97 -8.95 3.67 13.32
N ASP A 98 -8.94 2.85 14.37
CA ASP A 98 -9.86 2.97 15.49
C ASP A 98 -9.75 4.29 16.24
N ILE A 99 -8.52 4.76 16.47
CA ILE A 99 -8.27 6.02 17.18
C ILE A 99 -8.33 7.25 16.28
N SER A 100 -8.61 7.07 14.97
CA SER A 100 -8.70 8.18 14.03
C SER A 100 -9.97 9.02 14.23
N PHE A 101 -9.97 10.22 13.64
CA PHE A 101 -11.12 11.15 13.64
C PHE A 101 -12.22 10.78 12.64
N LEU A 102 -12.12 9.62 11.96
CA LEU A 102 -13.12 9.19 11.00
C LEU A 102 -14.45 8.84 11.69
N PRO A 103 -15.60 9.10 11.04
CA PRO A 103 -16.88 8.54 11.49
C PRO A 103 -16.81 7.00 11.55
N GLN A 104 -17.57 6.38 12.45
CA GLN A 104 -17.52 4.92 12.66
C GLN A 104 -17.74 4.13 11.37
N VAL A 105 -18.71 4.54 10.55
CA VAL A 105 -18.99 3.92 9.24
C VAL A 105 -17.76 3.93 8.33
N MET A 106 -17.01 5.04 8.29
CA MET A 106 -15.80 5.16 7.48
C MET A 106 -14.64 4.35 8.06
N LYS A 107 -14.54 4.23 9.39
CA LYS A 107 -13.57 3.33 10.04
C LYS A 107 -13.79 1.89 9.61
N ASP A 108 -15.04 1.42 9.63
CA ASP A 108 -15.39 0.05 9.26
C ASP A 108 -15.12 -0.22 7.77
N GLN A 109 -15.46 0.73 6.90
CA GLN A 109 -15.12 0.66 5.47
C GLN A 109 -13.62 0.62 5.24
N TYR A 110 -12.84 1.46 5.95
CA TYR A 110 -11.38 1.50 5.79
C TYR A 110 -10.74 0.18 6.26
N LYS A 111 -11.16 -0.34 7.41
CA LYS A 111 -10.70 -1.64 7.91
C LYS A 111 -10.99 -2.76 6.93
N THR A 112 -12.18 -2.75 6.33
CA THR A 112 -12.58 -3.74 5.32
C THR A 112 -11.65 -3.66 4.11
N LEU A 113 -11.45 -2.46 3.55
CA LEU A 113 -10.55 -2.23 2.42
C LEU A 113 -9.11 -2.69 2.72
N LEU A 114 -8.58 -2.32 3.89
CA LEU A 114 -7.23 -2.70 4.33
C LEU A 114 -7.09 -4.22 4.39
N LYS A 115 -8.08 -4.92 4.96
CA LYS A 115 -8.11 -6.39 5.06
C LYS A 115 -8.19 -7.04 3.69
N GLU A 116 -9.08 -6.59 2.80
CA GLU A 116 -9.20 -7.12 1.44
C GLU A 116 -7.89 -7.00 0.66
N ASN A 117 -7.23 -5.84 0.72
CA ASN A 117 -5.95 -5.64 0.06
C ASN A 117 -4.83 -6.45 0.72
N ALA A 118 -4.87 -6.65 2.04
CA ALA A 118 -3.96 -7.54 2.75
C ALA A 118 -4.11 -9.00 2.29
N VAL A 119 -5.35 -9.47 2.06
CA VAL A 119 -5.62 -10.80 1.47
C VAL A 119 -5.01 -10.89 0.07
N LYS A 120 -5.21 -9.90 -0.81
CA LYS A 120 -4.63 -9.89 -2.18
C LYS A 120 -3.10 -9.95 -2.20
N LEU A 121 -2.45 -9.50 -1.12
CA LEU A 121 -1.00 -9.55 -0.93
C LEU A 121 -0.52 -10.75 -0.10
N HIS A 122 -1.42 -11.64 0.32
CA HIS A 122 -1.13 -12.80 1.16
C HIS A 122 -0.47 -12.42 2.50
N LEU A 123 -0.90 -11.30 3.11
CA LEU A 123 -0.34 -10.80 4.37
C LEU A 123 -1.02 -11.39 5.62
N LEU A 124 -2.19 -11.99 5.45
CA LEU A 124 -2.97 -12.63 6.51
C LEU A 124 -2.74 -14.14 6.46
N SER A 125 -1.86 -14.66 7.30
CA SER A 125 -1.72 -16.10 7.53
C SER A 125 -2.73 -16.53 8.60
N GLY A 126 -3.81 -17.20 8.20
CA GLY A 126 -4.85 -17.71 9.12
C GLY A 126 -6.23 -18.03 8.52
N VAL A 127 -6.50 -17.76 7.24
CA VAL A 127 -7.71 -18.27 6.57
C VAL A 127 -7.26 -19.20 5.46
N GLY A 128 -7.50 -20.50 5.67
CA GLY A 128 -7.00 -21.59 4.85
C GLY A 128 -7.25 -21.40 3.37
N GLU A 129 -6.23 -21.72 2.58
CA GLU A 129 -6.40 -22.19 1.22
C GLU A 129 -7.20 -23.49 1.27
N SER A 130 -8.50 -23.38 1.02
CA SER A 130 -9.33 -24.49 0.59
C SER A 130 -10.25 -23.97 -0.50
N TYR A 131 -9.75 -23.98 -1.73
CA TYR A 131 -10.50 -24.18 -2.97
C TYR A 131 -9.61 -24.93 -3.95
#